data_AF-A0A2S7Y063-F1
#
_entry.id   AF-A0A2S7Y063-F1
#
_cell.length_a   1.000
_cell.length_b   1.000
_cell.length_c   1.000
_cell.angle_alpha   90.00
_cell.angle_beta   90.00
_cell.angle_gamma   90.00
#
_symmetry.space_group_name_H-M   'P 1'
#
loop_
_entity.id
_entity.type
_entity.pdbx_description
1 polymer ?
#
loop_
_entity_poly.entity_id
_entity_poly.type
_entity_poly.pdbx_seq_one_letter_code
_entity_poly.pdbx_strand_id
1 'polypeptide(L)'
;MLVTLALYHRDGLSRGNSRRIFGYEAYHWGLLFVSGADAAAAPLYSFDATDASDIDPVTFRLRNPSMDWWLRAEARPAPNPKFLGQLIVGAVPDGDADAGSLEELRAFFEQVPLPVKNTHPQQSCVTWAVAALGHMQTRGWVRPFGLPSFQDAALAYADARIAEEATEPAIKEYYA
;
A
#
# COMPACT_ATOMS: atom_id res chain seq x y z
N MET A 1 11.20 6.62 11.86
CA MET A 1 10.70 6.69 10.45
C MET A 1 9.21 6.39 10.45
N LEU A 2 8.36 7.21 9.83
CA LEU A 2 6.90 6.99 9.83
C LEU A 2 6.51 5.85 8.89
N VAL A 3 5.54 5.05 9.32
CA VAL A 3 4.90 4.00 8.52
C VAL A 3 3.51 4.49 8.12
N THR A 4 3.25 4.51 6.81
CA THR A 4 1.96 4.94 6.28
C THR A 4 1.40 3.93 5.29
N LEU A 5 0.08 3.74 5.30
CA LEU A 5 -0.63 3.09 4.21
C LEU A 5 -0.89 4.13 3.12
N ALA A 6 -0.39 3.89 1.91
CA ALA A 6 -0.65 4.71 0.74
C ALA A 6 -1.75 4.10 -0.13
N LEU A 7 -2.65 4.96 -0.60
CA LEU A 7 -3.80 4.59 -1.41
C LEU A 7 -3.72 5.27 -2.78
N TYR A 8 -3.95 4.49 -3.82
CA TYR A 8 -3.89 4.95 -5.21
C TYR A 8 -5.17 4.56 -5.96
N HIS A 9 -5.64 5.42 -6.85
CA HIS A 9 -6.75 5.06 -7.73
C HIS A 9 -6.29 4.07 -8.82
N ARG A 10 -7.22 3.23 -9.24
CA ARG A 10 -7.10 2.27 -10.35
C ARG A 10 -8.00 2.69 -11.51
N ASP A 11 -8.00 3.99 -11.79
CA ASP A 11 -8.69 4.64 -12.89
C ASP A 11 -10.20 4.32 -12.88
N GLY A 12 -10.72 3.69 -13.94
CA GLY A 12 -12.12 3.31 -14.03
C GLY A 12 -12.57 2.29 -12.96
N LEU A 13 -11.65 1.56 -12.33
CA LEU A 13 -11.99 0.60 -11.27
C LEU A 13 -12.37 1.31 -9.96
N SER A 14 -11.80 2.50 -9.70
CA SER A 14 -12.08 3.29 -8.50
C SER A 14 -13.33 4.16 -8.60
N ARG A 15 -14.11 4.04 -9.68
CA ARG A 15 -15.25 4.93 -9.95
C ARG A 15 -16.54 4.18 -10.23
N GLY A 16 -17.66 4.85 -9.96
CA GLY A 16 -19.00 4.41 -10.33
C GLY A 16 -19.34 3.00 -9.87
N ASN A 17 -19.91 2.21 -10.77
CA ASN A 17 -20.32 0.83 -10.48
C ASN A 17 -19.13 -0.10 -10.23
N SER A 18 -17.99 0.13 -10.89
CA SER A 18 -16.77 -0.67 -10.68
C SER A 18 -16.31 -0.61 -9.24
N ARG A 19 -16.27 0.59 -8.62
CA ARG A 19 -15.91 0.73 -7.20
C ARG A 19 -16.83 -0.10 -6.29
N ARG A 20 -18.13 -0.15 -6.61
CA ARG A 20 -19.11 -0.93 -5.80
C ARG A 20 -18.89 -2.43 -5.93
N ILE A 21 -18.51 -2.91 -7.11
CA ILE A 21 -18.23 -4.33 -7.38
C ILE A 21 -16.90 -4.75 -6.76
N PHE A 22 -15.85 -3.95 -6.96
CA PHE A 22 -14.50 -4.27 -6.53
C PHE A 22 -14.21 -3.93 -5.08
N GLY A 23 -15.08 -3.21 -4.36
CA GLY A 23 -14.92 -2.95 -2.93
C GLY A 23 -13.53 -2.39 -2.59
N TYR A 24 -12.77 -3.10 -1.77
CA TYR A 24 -11.41 -2.70 -1.36
C TYR A 24 -10.43 -2.70 -2.54
N GLU A 25 -10.56 -3.67 -3.43
CA GLU A 25 -9.74 -3.87 -4.63
C GLU A 25 -9.96 -2.80 -5.71
N ALA A 26 -10.96 -1.93 -5.52
CA ALA A 26 -11.17 -0.75 -6.35
C ALA A 26 -9.98 0.23 -6.28
N TYR A 27 -9.16 0.14 -5.24
CA TYR A 27 -7.97 0.95 -5.04
C TYR A 27 -6.72 0.06 -4.97
N HIS A 28 -5.56 0.63 -5.28
CA HIS A 28 -4.28 -0.03 -5.04
C HIS A 28 -3.74 0.42 -3.68
N TRP A 29 -3.26 -0.53 -2.89
CA TRP A 29 -2.79 -0.32 -1.53
C TRP A 29 -1.31 -0.65 -1.47
N GLY A 30 -0.54 0.22 -0.82
CA GLY A 30 0.88 0.04 -0.59
C GLY A 30 1.30 0.65 0.74
N LEU A 31 2.56 0.47 1.09
CA LEU A 31 3.18 1.03 2.28
C LEU A 31 4.23 2.06 1.85
N LEU A 32 4.23 3.22 2.50
CA LEU A 32 5.30 4.21 2.37
C LEU A 32 5.98 4.42 3.72
N PHE A 33 7.30 4.48 3.66
CA PHE A 33 8.16 4.82 4.78
C PHE A 33 8.72 6.22 4.56
N VAL A 34 8.45 7.12 5.51
CA VAL A 34 8.79 8.54 5.40
C VAL A 34 9.77 8.94 6.49
N SER A 35 10.80 9.72 6.10
CA SER A 35 11.82 10.18 7.03
C SER A 35 11.29 11.23 8.01
N GLY A 36 11.72 11.17 9.26
CA GLY A 36 11.40 12.18 10.27
C GLY A 36 9.94 12.18 10.71
N ALA A 37 9.52 13.28 11.33
CA ALA A 37 8.14 13.50 11.79
C ALA A 37 7.25 14.16 10.72
N ASP A 38 7.83 14.60 9.60
CA ASP A 38 7.09 15.24 8.52
C ASP A 38 6.61 14.19 7.51
N ALA A 39 5.36 13.76 7.66
CA ALA A 39 4.73 12.84 6.73
C ALA A 39 4.58 13.42 5.31
N ALA A 40 4.68 14.73 5.12
CA ALA A 40 4.63 15.35 3.79
C ALA A 40 5.96 15.27 3.04
N ALA A 41 7.04 14.83 3.71
CA ALA A 41 8.31 14.60 3.06
C ALA A 41 8.19 13.49 2.00
N ALA A 42 9.06 13.56 0.98
CA ALA A 42 9.13 12.51 -0.03
C ALA A 42 9.41 11.14 0.62
N PRO A 43 8.70 10.08 0.21
CA PRO A 43 8.91 8.75 0.76
C PRO A 43 10.35 8.28 0.54
N LEU A 44 10.93 7.68 1.58
CA LEU A 44 12.23 7.02 1.49
C LEU A 44 12.09 5.68 0.78
N TYR A 45 11.06 4.91 1.13
CA TYR A 45 10.83 3.57 0.59
C TYR A 45 9.34 3.34 0.32
N SER A 46 9.02 2.58 -0.73
CA SER A 46 7.69 2.04 -0.98
C SER A 46 7.70 0.54 -1.10
N PHE A 47 6.63 -0.08 -0.60
CA PHE A 47 6.40 -1.52 -0.70
C PHE A 47 4.96 -1.82 -1.09
N ASP A 48 4.76 -2.70 -2.06
CA ASP A 48 3.44 -3.21 -2.40
C ASP A 48 3.51 -4.57 -3.09
N ALA A 49 2.47 -5.39 -2.95
CA ALA A 49 2.30 -6.56 -3.81
C ALA A 49 1.64 -6.12 -5.11
N THR A 50 2.22 -6.50 -6.24
CA THR A 50 1.68 -6.19 -7.56
C THR A 50 1.80 -7.37 -8.51
N ASP A 51 0.82 -7.51 -9.38
CA ASP A 51 0.80 -8.43 -10.52
C ASP A 51 0.97 -7.66 -11.85
N ALA A 52 1.39 -6.39 -11.78
CA ALA A 52 1.50 -5.52 -12.93
C ALA A 52 2.39 -6.13 -14.01
N SER A 53 1.99 -5.85 -15.25
CA SER A 53 2.65 -6.27 -16.46
C SER A 53 2.64 -5.10 -17.44
N ASP A 54 3.81 -4.70 -17.91
CA ASP A 54 3.98 -3.73 -18.98
C ASP A 54 4.49 -4.42 -20.25
N ILE A 55 4.27 -3.74 -21.37
CA ILE A 55 4.84 -4.13 -22.66
C ILE A 55 6.28 -3.61 -22.68
N ASP A 56 7.23 -4.51 -22.80
CA ASP A 56 8.61 -4.15 -23.04
C ASP A 56 8.73 -3.42 -24.39
N PRO A 57 9.22 -2.16 -24.42
CA PRO A 57 9.19 -1.35 -25.63
C PRO A 57 10.19 -1.80 -26.69
N VAL A 58 11.16 -2.66 -26.33
CA VAL A 58 12.18 -3.18 -27.26
C VAL A 58 11.69 -4.47 -27.90
N THR A 59 11.14 -5.37 -27.09
CA THR A 59 10.72 -6.71 -27.54
C THR A 59 9.24 -6.79 -27.91
N PHE A 60 8.44 -5.78 -27.54
CA PHE A 60 6.98 -5.75 -27.66
C PHE A 60 6.28 -6.94 -26.98
N ARG A 61 6.93 -7.54 -25.98
CA ARG A 61 6.37 -8.63 -25.18
C ARG A 61 5.97 -8.14 -23.80
N LEU A 62 4.94 -8.78 -23.23
CA LEU A 62 4.59 -8.56 -21.84
C LEU A 62 5.73 -9.04 -20.94
N ARG A 63 6.13 -8.22 -19.96
CA ARG A 63 7.17 -8.58 -18.98
C ARG A 63 6.69 -9.59 -17.94
N ASN A 64 5.41 -9.52 -17.58
CA ASN A 64 4.77 -10.45 -16.65
C ASN A 64 3.48 -11.01 -17.28
N PRO A 65 3.58 -11.84 -18.34
CA PRO A 65 2.42 -12.32 -19.08
C PRO A 65 1.50 -13.20 -18.22
N SER A 66 2.07 -13.89 -17.24
CA SER A 66 1.34 -14.69 -16.26
C SER A 66 0.61 -13.84 -15.23
N MET A 67 0.94 -12.55 -15.10
CA MET A 67 0.48 -11.66 -14.02
C MET A 67 0.83 -12.23 -12.65
N ASP A 68 2.01 -12.83 -12.48
CA ASP A 68 2.43 -13.38 -11.19
C ASP A 68 2.62 -12.26 -10.18
N TRP A 69 2.17 -12.50 -8.94
CA TRP A 69 2.34 -11.55 -7.85
C TRP A 69 3.82 -11.51 -7.46
N TRP A 70 4.34 -10.30 -7.26
CA TRP A 70 5.67 -10.06 -6.73
C TRP A 70 5.65 -8.88 -5.76
N LEU A 71 6.62 -8.86 -4.84
CA LEU A 71 6.84 -7.73 -3.94
C LEU A 71 7.62 -6.65 -4.69
N ARG A 72 6.98 -5.51 -4.95
CA ARG A 72 7.67 -4.31 -5.40
C ARG A 72 8.21 -3.57 -4.19
N ALA A 73 9.52 -3.31 -4.23
CA ALA A 73 10.25 -2.56 -3.22
C ALA A 73 11.11 -1.50 -3.93
N GLU A 74 10.90 -0.22 -3.62
CA GLU A 74 11.59 0.88 -4.30
C GLU A 74 12.19 1.85 -3.28
N ALA A 75 13.42 2.29 -3.52
CA ALA A 75 14.03 3.41 -2.80
C ALA A 75 13.75 4.72 -3.55
N ARG A 76 13.31 5.74 -2.80
CA ARG A 76 12.93 7.07 -3.30
C ARG A 76 11.99 6.97 -4.50
N PRO A 77 10.81 6.34 -4.33
CA PRO A 77 9.89 6.12 -5.45
C PRO A 77 9.47 7.45 -6.06
N ALA A 78 9.33 7.47 -7.38
CA ALA A 78 8.88 8.66 -8.10
C ALA A 78 7.43 9.02 -7.71
N PRO A 79 7.04 10.31 -7.78
CA PRO A 79 5.66 10.71 -7.58
C PRO A 79 4.71 9.94 -8.52
N ASN A 80 3.66 9.34 -7.95
CA ASN A 80 2.68 8.60 -8.72
C ASN A 80 1.43 9.47 -8.92
N PRO A 81 1.02 9.78 -10.17
CA PRO A 81 -0.16 10.61 -10.43
C PRO A 81 -1.46 9.98 -9.93
N LYS A 82 -1.46 8.66 -9.65
CA LYS A 82 -2.61 7.94 -9.11
C LYS A 82 -2.74 8.04 -7.60
N PHE A 83 -1.77 8.66 -6.92
CA PHE A 83 -1.76 8.78 -5.45
C PHE A 83 -2.93 9.63 -4.96
N LEU A 84 -3.74 9.06 -4.07
CA LEU A 84 -4.87 9.74 -3.46
C LEU A 84 -4.50 10.37 -2.13
N GLY A 85 -3.73 9.65 -1.32
CA GLY A 85 -3.31 10.08 0.01
C GLY A 85 -2.76 8.93 0.83
N GLN A 86 -2.40 9.23 2.07
CA GLN A 86 -1.80 8.26 2.98
C GLN A 86 -2.33 8.38 4.41
N LEU A 87 -2.44 7.23 5.06
CA LEU A 87 -2.83 7.09 6.45
C LEU A 87 -1.60 6.74 7.29
N ILE A 88 -1.26 7.59 8.25
CA ILE A 88 -0.18 7.31 9.20
C ILE A 88 -0.70 6.27 10.20
N VAL A 89 -0.04 5.11 10.23
CA VAL A 89 -0.47 3.93 11.01
C VAL A 89 0.54 3.54 12.09
N GLY A 90 1.76 4.04 12.00
CA GLY A 90 2.81 3.70 12.95
C GLY A 90 4.11 4.43 12.67
N ALA A 91 5.15 4.01 13.38
CA ALA A 91 6.51 4.47 13.20
C ALA A 91 7.47 3.35 13.56
N VAL A 92 8.53 3.22 12.77
CA VAL A 92 9.69 2.41 13.11
C VAL A 92 10.46 3.14 14.23
N PRO A 93 10.70 2.49 15.39
CA PRO A 93 11.51 3.03 16.47
C PRO A 93 12.95 3.32 16.03
N ASP A 94 13.55 4.36 16.60
CA ASP A 94 14.95 4.67 16.34
C ASP A 94 15.88 3.53 16.81
N GLY A 95 16.82 3.14 15.96
CA GLY A 95 17.78 2.08 16.28
C GLY A 95 17.27 0.65 16.04
N ASP A 96 16.11 0.46 15.42
CA ASP A 96 15.70 -0.88 14.96
C ASP A 96 16.61 -1.34 13.81
N ALA A 97 17.36 -2.41 14.05
CA ALA A 97 18.33 -2.95 13.10
C ALA A 97 17.67 -3.51 11.83
N ASP A 98 16.39 -3.89 11.88
CA ASP A 98 15.69 -4.50 10.73
C ASP A 98 14.99 -3.45 9.84
N ALA A 99 15.26 -2.16 10.07
CA ALA A 99 14.61 -1.07 9.36
C ALA A 99 15.57 0.10 9.04
N GLY A 100 16.88 -0.18 8.97
CA GLY A 100 17.92 0.79 8.63
C GLY A 100 18.10 1.01 7.14
N SER A 101 17.62 0.09 6.29
CA SER A 101 17.83 0.07 4.84
C SER A 101 16.64 -0.50 4.06
N LEU A 102 16.64 -0.31 2.74
CA LEU A 102 15.63 -0.91 1.85
C LEU A 102 15.71 -2.44 1.92
N GLU A 103 16.93 -3.00 1.94
CA GLU A 103 17.18 -4.44 1.92
C GLU A 103 16.66 -5.13 3.18
N GLU A 104 16.85 -4.53 4.35
CA GLU A 104 16.32 -5.07 5.63
C GLU A 104 14.79 -5.03 5.66
N LEU A 105 14.19 -3.90 5.28
CA LEU A 105 12.73 -3.78 5.16
C LEU A 105 12.16 -4.74 4.12
N ARG A 106 12.87 -4.93 3.00
CA ARG A 106 12.49 -5.90 1.98
C ARG A 106 12.52 -7.31 2.55
N ALA A 107 13.59 -7.71 3.23
CA ALA A 107 13.69 -9.03 3.87
C ALA A 107 12.60 -9.24 4.94
N PHE A 108 12.20 -8.17 5.64
CA PHE A 108 11.06 -8.19 6.54
C PHE A 108 9.74 -8.45 5.80
N PHE A 109 9.48 -7.74 4.70
CA PHE A 109 8.25 -7.88 3.93
C PHE A 109 8.18 -9.13 3.04
N GLU A 110 9.30 -9.75 2.70
CA GLU A 110 9.35 -11.05 2.02
C GLU A 110 8.82 -12.19 2.91
N GLN A 111 8.70 -11.98 4.22
CA GLN A 111 8.05 -12.91 5.14
C GLN A 111 6.52 -12.85 5.07
N VAL A 112 5.95 -11.78 4.49
CA VAL A 112 4.51 -11.63 4.30
C VAL A 112 4.10 -12.40 3.04
N PRO A 113 3.18 -13.39 3.13
CA PRO A 113 2.77 -14.17 1.96
C PRO A 113 2.21 -13.26 0.85
N LEU A 114 2.69 -13.48 -0.37
CA LEU A 114 2.13 -12.83 -1.55
C LEU A 114 0.71 -13.36 -1.85
N PRO A 115 -0.15 -12.54 -2.49
CA PRO A 115 -1.49 -12.98 -2.85
C PRO A 115 -1.49 -14.23 -3.75
N VAL A 116 -2.44 -15.12 -3.49
CA VAL A 116 -2.63 -16.35 -4.27
C VAL A 116 -3.80 -16.18 -5.23
N LYS A 117 -3.54 -16.38 -6.53
CA LYS A 117 -4.56 -16.27 -7.59
C LYS A 117 -5.63 -17.36 -7.47
N ASN A 118 -6.81 -17.06 -8.01
CA ASN A 118 -7.91 -18.01 -8.19
C ASN A 118 -8.36 -18.69 -6.89
N THR A 119 -8.28 -17.97 -5.78
CA THR A 119 -8.74 -18.42 -4.45
C THR A 119 -10.07 -17.77 -4.08
N HIS A 120 -10.77 -18.38 -3.12
CA HIS A 120 -11.95 -17.78 -2.48
C HIS A 120 -11.74 -17.75 -0.95
N PRO A 121 -11.79 -16.57 -0.30
CA PRO A 121 -11.95 -15.24 -0.90
C PRO A 121 -10.78 -14.86 -1.82
N GLN A 122 -11.03 -13.94 -2.76
CA GLN A 122 -10.00 -13.42 -3.67
C GLN A 122 -8.91 -12.69 -2.88
N GLN A 123 -7.65 -12.85 -3.30
CA GLN A 123 -6.50 -12.14 -2.73
C GLN A 123 -5.95 -11.09 -3.71
N SER A 124 -5.40 -10.00 -3.17
CA SER A 124 -4.99 -8.81 -3.90
C SER A 124 -3.89 -8.03 -3.16
N CYS A 125 -3.47 -6.88 -3.69
CA CYS A 125 -2.59 -5.95 -2.98
C CYS A 125 -3.17 -5.48 -1.63
N VAL A 126 -4.50 -5.44 -1.49
CA VAL A 126 -5.19 -5.13 -0.24
C VAL A 126 -4.90 -6.19 0.81
N THR A 127 -5.10 -7.47 0.47
CA THR A 127 -4.87 -8.57 1.43
C THR A 127 -3.42 -8.63 1.86
N TRP A 128 -2.48 -8.36 0.95
CA TRP A 128 -1.06 -8.26 1.30
C TRP A 128 -0.77 -7.06 2.22
N ALA A 129 -1.27 -5.87 1.90
CA ALA A 129 -1.03 -4.66 2.70
C ALA A 129 -1.57 -4.82 4.13
N VAL A 130 -2.75 -5.44 4.28
CA VAL A 130 -3.34 -5.75 5.58
C VAL A 130 -2.51 -6.78 6.35
N ALA A 131 -2.05 -7.84 5.68
CA ALA A 131 -1.17 -8.83 6.30
C ALA A 131 0.17 -8.20 6.74
N ALA A 132 0.72 -7.30 5.93
CA ALA A 132 1.93 -6.55 6.24
C ALA A 132 1.74 -5.62 7.44
N LEU A 133 0.59 -4.94 7.56
CA LEU A 133 0.24 -4.17 8.76
C LEU A 133 0.16 -5.06 10.00
N GLY A 134 -0.45 -6.24 9.90
CA GLY A 134 -0.45 -7.22 10.98
C GLY A 134 0.95 -7.68 11.38
N HIS A 135 1.83 -7.91 10.41
CA HIS A 135 3.23 -8.25 10.67
C HIS A 135 4.01 -7.09 11.34
N MET A 136 3.71 -5.85 10.97
CA MET A 136 4.28 -4.69 11.64
C MET A 136 3.70 -4.46 13.04
N GLN A 137 2.44 -4.86 13.30
CA GLN A 137 1.86 -4.85 14.65
C GLN A 137 2.57 -5.84 15.57
N THR A 138 2.89 -7.06 15.10
CA THR A 138 3.64 -8.04 15.90
C THR A 138 5.07 -7.59 16.18
N ARG A 139 5.70 -6.86 15.24
CA ARG A 139 7.03 -6.25 15.45
C ARG A 139 7.01 -5.03 16.36
N GLY A 140 5.86 -4.37 16.52
CA GLY A 140 5.68 -3.16 17.32
C GLY A 140 5.88 -1.84 16.56
N TRP A 141 5.97 -1.86 15.22
CA TRP A 141 6.08 -0.66 14.39
C TRP A 141 4.73 0.01 14.14
N VAL A 142 3.65 -0.77 14.13
CA VAL A 142 2.27 -0.30 13.97
C VAL A 142 1.51 -0.54 15.26
N ARG A 143 0.72 0.44 15.69
CA ARG A 143 -0.09 0.33 16.91
C ARG A 143 -1.12 -0.80 16.76
N PRO A 144 -1.47 -1.52 17.85
CA PRO A 144 -2.52 -2.53 17.79
C PRO A 144 -3.88 -1.85 17.58
N PHE A 145 -4.50 -2.14 16.44
CA PHE A 145 -5.88 -1.75 16.10
C PHE A 145 -6.53 -2.86 15.27
N GLY A 146 -7.87 -2.88 15.22
CA GLY A 146 -8.63 -3.84 14.43
C GLY A 146 -8.41 -3.67 12.93
N LEU A 147 -7.66 -4.59 12.32
CA LEU A 147 -7.38 -4.58 10.87
C LEU A 147 -8.64 -4.61 9.99
N PRO A 148 -9.74 -5.31 10.33
CA PRO A 148 -10.98 -5.22 9.56
C PRO A 148 -11.59 -3.82 9.56
N SER A 149 -11.76 -3.20 10.74
CA SER A 149 -12.29 -1.84 10.87
C SER A 149 -11.39 -0.81 10.18
N PHE A 150 -10.08 -1.01 10.21
CA PHE A 150 -9.14 -0.17 9.49
C PHE A 150 -9.31 -0.28 7.98
N GLN A 151 -9.59 -1.48 7.44
CA GLN A 151 -9.84 -1.62 6.00
C GLN A 151 -11.07 -0.83 5.56
N ASP A 152 -12.16 -0.90 6.33
CA ASP A 152 -13.36 -0.09 6.09
C ASP A 152 -13.05 1.41 6.10
N ALA A 153 -12.28 1.86 7.10
CA ALA A 153 -11.86 3.25 7.23
C ALA A 153 -10.95 3.72 6.07
N ALA A 154 -10.02 2.87 5.64
CA ALA A 154 -9.13 3.16 4.52
C ALA A 154 -9.87 3.24 3.18
N LEU A 155 -10.87 2.37 2.97
CA LEU A 155 -11.75 2.44 1.81
C LEU A 155 -12.56 3.75 1.81
N ALA A 156 -13.19 4.09 2.94
CA ALA A 156 -13.95 5.34 3.07
C ALA A 156 -13.07 6.58 2.84
N TYR A 157 -11.83 6.56 3.35
CA TYR A 157 -10.86 7.61 3.09
C TYR A 157 -10.51 7.71 1.60
N ALA A 158 -10.26 6.59 0.92
CA ALA A 158 -9.98 6.58 -0.53
C ALA A 158 -11.14 7.18 -1.34
N ASP A 159 -12.38 6.82 -1.00
CA ASP A 159 -13.57 7.37 -1.65
C ASP A 159 -13.72 8.88 -1.45
N ALA A 160 -13.44 9.36 -0.24
CA ALA A 160 -13.45 10.79 0.08
C ALA A 160 -12.34 11.57 -0.63
N ARG A 161 -11.19 10.93 -0.92
CA ARG A 161 -10.05 11.54 -1.61
C ARG A 161 -10.19 11.58 -3.13
N ILE A 162 -10.88 10.62 -3.74
CA ILE A 162 -11.09 10.57 -5.20
C ILE A 162 -12.31 11.40 -5.67
N ALA A 163 -13.19 11.81 -4.75
CA ALA A 163 -14.32 12.66 -5.06
C ALA A 163 -13.89 14.02 -5.66
N GLU A 164 -14.76 14.64 -6.47
CA GLU A 164 -14.49 15.93 -7.10
C GLU A 164 -14.17 17.03 -6.07
N GLU A 165 -14.90 17.02 -4.95
CA GLU A 165 -14.61 17.82 -3.78
C GLU A 165 -14.02 16.92 -2.69
N ALA A 166 -12.70 16.79 -2.67
CA ALA A 166 -12.04 15.96 -1.69
C ALA A 166 -12.22 16.53 -0.27
N THR A 167 -12.86 15.75 0.61
CA THR A 167 -13.20 16.19 1.98
C THR A 167 -12.15 15.77 3.02
N GLU A 168 -11.27 14.85 2.66
CA GLU A 168 -10.20 14.35 3.51
C GLU A 168 -8.84 14.94 3.11
N PRO A 169 -7.94 15.21 4.08
CA PRO A 169 -6.59 15.69 3.80
C PRO A 169 -5.76 14.58 3.13
N ALA A 170 -4.75 14.98 2.35
CA ALA A 170 -3.85 14.04 1.66
C ALA A 170 -3.01 13.18 2.62
N ILE A 171 -2.87 13.61 3.87
CA ILE A 171 -2.19 12.89 4.93
C ILE A 171 -3.10 12.94 6.16
N LYS A 172 -3.39 11.77 6.74
CA LYS A 172 -4.26 11.66 7.91
C LYS A 172 -3.67 10.65 8.89
N GLU A 173 -3.60 11.01 10.17
CA GLU A 173 -3.29 10.04 11.21
C GLU A 173 -4.49 9.13 11.45
N TYR A 174 -4.25 7.82 11.48
CA TYR A 174 -5.27 6.87 11.88
C TYR A 174 -5.22 6.67 13.40
N TYR A 175 -6.28 7.12 14.06
CA TYR A 175 -6.56 6.85 15.47
C TYR A 175 -7.75 5.89 15.54
N ALA A 176 -7.53 4.72 16.15
CA ALA A 176 -8.57 3.75 16.46
C ALA A 176 -8.99 3.88 17.93
#